data_AF-A0A166RQT3-F1
#
_entry.id   AF-A0A166RQT3-F1
#
_cell.length_a   1.000
_cell.length_b   1.000
_cell.length_c   1.000
_cell.angle_alpha   90.00
_cell.angle_beta   90.00
_cell.angle_gamma   90.00
#
_symmetry.space_group_name_H-M   'P 1'
#
loop_
_entity.id
_entity.type
_entity.pdbx_description
1 polymer ?
#
loop_
_entity_poly.entity_id
_entity_poly.type
_entity_poly.pdbx_seq_one_letter_code
_entity_poly.pdbx_strand_id
1 'polypeptide(L)' 'MSLLEGKKIIAIGDRDGIPGPAIEECVKSAKGEVVFASTECFV' A
#
# COMPACT_ATOMS: atom_id res chain seq x y z
N MET A 1 15.56 -1.91 11.46
CA MET A 1 14.80 -2.77 10.53
C MET A 1 13.39 -2.22 10.46
N SER A 2 12.89 -1.92 9.26
CA SER A 2 11.51 -1.45 9.10
C SER A 2 10.54 -2.60 9.36
N LEU A 3 9.40 -2.32 9.98
CA LEU A 3 8.37 -3.32 10.30
C LEU A 3 7.89 -4.12 9.08
N LEU A 4 7.93 -3.49 7.90
CA LEU A 4 7.42 -4.04 6.65
C LEU A 4 8.47 -4.79 5.83
N GLU A 5 9.74 -4.79 6.25
CA GLU A 5 10.85 -5.41 5.51
C GLU A 5 10.59 -6.90 5.27
N GLY A 6 10.56 -7.30 3.99
CA GLY A 6 10.35 -8.70 3.57
C GLY A 6 8.92 -9.24 3.77
N LYS A 7 7.95 -8.40 4.16
CA LYS A 7 6.54 -8.78 4.22
C LYS A 7 5.87 -8.58 2.86
N LYS A 8 4.82 -9.36 2.61
CA LYS A 8 3.89 -9.15 1.48
C LYS A 8 2.72 -8.29 1.93
N ILE A 9 2.39 -7.27 1.15
CA ILE A 9 1.39 -6.26 1.48
C ILE A 9 0.38 -6.16 0.33
N ILE A 10 -0.89 -6.02 0.70
CA ILE A 10 -1.99 -5.64 -0.20
C ILE A 10 -2.31 -4.18 0.12
N ALA A 11 -2.23 -3.30 -0.89
CA ALA A 11 -2.53 -1.88 -0.77
C ALA A 11 -3.90 -1.59 -1.38
N ILE A 12 -4.90 -1.38 -0.53
CA ILE A 12 -6.24 -0.97 -0.94
C ILE A 12 -6.41 0.50 -0.61
N GLY A 13 -6.65 1.31 -1.64
CA GLY A 13 -6.90 2.73 -1.52
C GLY A 13 -8.38 3.09 -1.63
N ASP A 14 -8.65 4.30 -1.16
CA ASP A 14 -9.85 5.14 -1.23
C ASP A 14 -11.03 4.98 -0.23
N ARG A 15 -11.06 5.94 0.70
CA ARG A 15 -12.18 6.43 1.54
C ARG A 15 -11.99 7.93 1.79
N ASP A 16 -10.72 8.37 1.90
CA ASP A 16 -10.30 9.75 2.11
C ASP A 16 -9.45 10.31 0.93
N GLY A 17 -9.63 9.82 -0.30
CA GLY A 17 -8.91 10.31 -1.48
C GLY A 17 -7.47 9.78 -1.62
N ILE A 18 -7.07 8.79 -0.83
CA ILE A 18 -5.72 8.19 -0.91
C ILE A 18 -5.74 7.01 -1.88
N PRO A 19 -5.10 7.10 -3.05
CA PRO A 19 -5.10 6.04 -4.03
C PRO A 19 -4.16 4.90 -3.61
N GLY A 20 -4.49 3.66 -3.99
CA GLY A 20 -3.68 2.47 -3.69
C GLY A 20 -2.20 2.60 -4.09
N PRO A 21 -1.87 3.16 -5.27
CA PRO A 21 -0.49 3.43 -5.68
C PRO A 21 0.30 4.35 -4.73
N ALA A 22 -0.34 5.31 -4.06
CA ALA A 22 0.36 6.17 -3.09
C ALA A 22 0.77 5.37 -1.84
N ILE A 23 -0.10 4.47 -1.38
CA ILE A 23 0.21 3.54 -0.27
C ILE A 23 1.35 2.60 -0.70
N GLU A 24 1.34 2.12 -1.95
CA GLU A 24 2.40 1.27 -2.48
C GLU A 24 3.77 1.95 -2.44
N GLU A 25 3.88 3.21 -2.84
CA GLU A 25 5.16 3.95 -2.76
C GLU A 25 5.68 4.07 -1.33
N CYS A 26 4.81 4.36 -0.36
CA CYS A 26 5.17 4.39 1.05
C CYS A 26 5.70 3.02 1.53
N VAL A 27 5.02 1.94 1.16
CA VAL A 27 5.42 0.58 1.55
C VAL A 27 6.77 0.18 0.93
N LYS A 28 7.03 0.55 -0.34
CA LYS A 28 8.32 0.33 -0.99
C LYS A 28 9.46 1.06 -0.27
N SER A 29 9.25 2.30 0.18
CA SER A 29 10.24 3.04 0.98
C SER A 29 10.55 2.36 2.32
N ALA A 30 9.58 1.61 2.86
CA ALA A 30 9.73 0.79 4.07
C ALA A 30 10.25 -0.64 3.79
N LYS A 31 10.67 -0.93 2.55
CA LYS A 31 11.17 -2.24 2.07
C LYS A 31 10.15 -3.37 2.15
N GLY A 32 8.86 -3.04 2.13
CA GLY A 32 7.79 -4.01 1.97
C GLY A 32 7.54 -4.35 0.50
N GLU A 33 7.01 -5.55 0.26
CA GLU A 33 6.72 -6.06 -1.08
C GLU A 33 5.21 -5.99 -1.33
N VAL A 34 4.77 -5.06 -2.18
CA VAL A 34 3.36 -4.93 -2.53
C VAL A 34 3.02 -5.91 -3.64
N VAL A 35 2.08 -6.82 -3.36
CA VAL A 35 1.67 -7.89 -4.28
C VAL A 35 0.35 -7.60 -4.98
N PHE A 36 -0.38 -6.60 -4.50
CA PHE A 36 -1.62 -6.11 -5.10
C PHE A 36 -1.85 -4.66 -4.65
N ALA A 37 -2.17 -3.79 -5.60
CA ALA A 37 -2.57 -2.42 -5.33
C ALA A 37 -3.81 -2.08 -6.15
N SER A 38 -4.84 -1.55 -5.49
CA SER A 38 -6.09 -1.15 -6.12
C SER A 38 -6.67 0.06 -5.42
N THR A 39 -7.46 0.85 -6.14
CA THR A 39 -8.20 1.99 -5.61
C THR A 39 -9.68 1.65 -5.75
N GLU A 40 -10.37 1.56 -4.62
CA GLU A 40 -11.78 1.22 -4.52
C GLU A 40 -12.51 2.30 -3.74
N CYS A 41 -13.62 2.81 -4.28
CA CYS A 41 -14.40 3.85 -3.61
C CYS A 41 -15.30 3.19 -2.54
N PHE A 42 -14.82 3.11 -1.29
CA PHE A 42 -15.62 2.63 -0.16
C PHE A 42 -16.47 3.79 0.38
N VAL A 43 -17.62 4.03 -0.27
CA VAL A 43 -18.69 4.93 0.23
C VAL A 43 -19.40 4.38 1.46
#